data_AF-A0A958VIZ4-F1
#
_entry.id   AF-A0A958VIZ4-F1
#
_cell.length_a   1.000
_cell.length_b   1.000
_cell.length_c   1.000
_cell.angle_alpha   90.00
_cell.angle_beta   90.00
_cell.angle_gamma   90.00
#
_symmetry.space_group_name_H-M   'P 1'
#
loop_
_entity.id
_entity.type
_entity.pdbx_description
1 polymer ?
#
loop_
_entity_poly.entity_id
_entity_poly.type
_entity_poly.pdbx_seq_one_letter_code
_entity_poly.pdbx_strand_id
1 'polypeptide(L)'
;MKKPFYKRIWFVLLASLLVLLVLAFIIVKAQLSHFVEQEIRYQLTKNPQRLYSIDFEKFRFHPLKGEILLKNASVAPRQHILDSLKAINLHPNSLAQVSVKDIHLYGIDFKSLLLERIVMIKSVEVDKPEIDLDLFQKIDSSKTDSTIDLKQSLHELSSVLHNSTIEGISIKEGRVSVNHWKHPGEVWLSLQNFNLSISDFKFDSSGSNYPMNLEQLNIKVGEITNNTSPFHSIQIRDVELNNRDSTLQIGEFSYLPKTKKDEFFKAQTFQKPWITVRTKKMKVSGFNLNPLLYDQKIEIEKIKIEEPRIDIHMNKNLPIDFKKKRVFLSRLVRNIPIDVEVGLLELGNGHLAYEQQNPGKNKTGTLTLGNFFASLFHIGNTPTYLKKHPTMELTVQAQLFEKITLRGNVAFDMHSENDAFNLVAKLSSGKMKTFNSMLLPMAGVNIEEGKLNNGHIKLRGNKYRMWGTLELDYKDAKIEFLGKEQTTSFKNQLISFAANTVIRSSNKPNTSGYQVGLMNFEKKPEYSFVSFLWNTIQEGLFDVLIGSHNSPNDIKNIGPKHQTHHMKKQEQVEKKSLRKKAKTKRRNS
;
A
#
# COMPACT_ATOMS: atom_id res chain seq x y z
N MET A 1 -78.05 38.69 36.52
CA MET A 1 -76.92 38.43 37.45
C MET A 1 -75.62 38.86 36.79
N LYS A 2 -74.91 39.84 37.37
CA LYS A 2 -73.64 40.37 36.84
C LYS A 2 -72.54 39.31 36.97
N LYS A 3 -71.87 38.96 35.86
CA LYS A 3 -70.69 38.07 35.89
C LYS A 3 -69.67 38.65 36.90
N PRO A 4 -69.15 37.84 37.82
CA PRO A 4 -68.36 38.37 38.92
C PRO A 4 -67.07 39.05 38.44
N PHE A 5 -66.93 40.32 38.79
CA PHE A 5 -65.78 41.19 38.49
C PHE A 5 -64.43 40.58 38.94
N TYR A 6 -64.44 39.79 40.02
CA TYR A 6 -63.25 39.10 40.54
C TYR A 6 -62.66 38.05 39.58
N LYS A 7 -63.46 37.42 38.70
CA LYS A 7 -62.96 36.44 37.71
C LYS A 7 -62.12 37.11 36.62
N ARG A 8 -62.43 38.35 36.25
CA ARG A 8 -61.63 39.13 35.27
C ARG A 8 -60.30 39.58 35.86
N ILE A 9 -60.29 40.00 37.12
CA ILE A 9 -59.06 40.40 37.82
C ILE A 9 -58.13 39.20 38.01
N TRP A 10 -58.65 38.05 38.46
CA TRP A 10 -57.86 36.82 38.57
C TRP A 10 -57.30 36.37 37.23
N PHE A 11 -58.07 36.48 36.14
CA PHE A 11 -57.60 36.15 34.80
C PHE A 11 -56.47 37.09 34.35
N VAL A 12 -56.57 38.40 34.60
CA VAL A 12 -55.52 39.38 34.27
C VAL A 12 -54.26 39.16 35.10
N LEU A 13 -54.39 38.83 36.40
CA LEU A 13 -53.25 38.52 37.28
C LEU A 13 -52.54 37.21 36.90
N LEU A 14 -53.31 36.19 36.49
CA LEU A 14 -52.76 34.91 36.07
C LEU A 14 -52.09 35.03 34.68
N ALA A 15 -52.67 35.83 33.78
CA ALA A 15 -52.07 36.17 32.50
C ALA A 15 -50.80 37.01 32.67
N SER A 16 -50.76 38.00 33.58
CA SER A 16 -49.57 38.81 33.82
C SER A 16 -48.45 38.02 34.50
N LEU A 17 -48.77 37.13 35.44
CA LEU A 17 -47.82 36.19 36.03
C LEU A 17 -47.24 35.24 34.97
N LEU A 18 -48.08 34.74 34.07
CA LEU A 18 -47.63 33.87 32.97
C LEU A 18 -46.70 34.64 32.01
N VAL A 19 -47.02 35.89 31.67
CA VAL A 19 -46.15 36.76 30.87
C VAL A 19 -44.82 37.03 31.59
N LEU A 20 -44.83 37.29 32.90
CA LEU A 20 -43.63 37.47 33.72
C LEU A 20 -42.78 36.20 33.80
N LEU A 21 -43.40 35.03 33.96
CA LEU A 21 -42.69 33.74 33.94
C LEU A 21 -42.09 33.46 32.56
N VAL A 22 -42.79 33.80 31.47
CA VAL A 22 -42.26 33.70 30.11
C VAL A 22 -41.09 34.67 29.89
N LEU A 23 -41.19 35.92 30.34
CA LEU A 23 -40.10 36.90 30.28
C LEU A 23 -38.90 36.47 31.12
N ALA A 24 -39.11 36.04 32.36
CA ALA A 24 -38.07 35.52 33.23
C ALA A 24 -37.40 34.28 32.62
N PHE A 25 -38.19 33.36 32.04
CA PHE A 25 -37.70 32.21 31.31
C PHE A 25 -36.84 32.61 30.09
N ILE A 26 -37.26 33.63 29.33
CA ILE A 26 -36.48 34.18 28.20
C ILE A 26 -35.15 34.77 28.69
N ILE A 27 -35.17 35.56 29.77
CA ILE A 27 -33.97 36.19 30.35
C ILE A 27 -33.00 35.13 30.87
N VAL A 28 -33.47 34.18 31.68
CA VAL A 28 -32.65 33.09 32.22
C VAL A 28 -32.04 32.26 31.10
N LYS A 29 -32.81 31.93 30.06
CA LYS A 29 -32.30 31.22 28.88
C LYS A 29 -31.17 32.01 28.18
N ALA A 30 -31.34 33.32 28.00
CA ALA A 30 -30.33 34.16 27.36
C ALA A 30 -29.05 34.27 28.20
N GLN A 31 -29.18 34.52 29.51
CA GLN A 31 -28.05 34.57 30.43
C GLN A 31 -27.30 33.24 30.52
N LEU A 32 -28.03 32.13 30.57
CA LEU A 32 -27.42 30.80 30.62
C LEU A 32 -26.65 30.49 29.32
N SER A 33 -27.21 30.83 28.15
CA SER A 33 -26.50 30.68 26.88
C SER A 33 -25.18 31.46 26.85
N HIS A 34 -25.19 32.70 27.34
CA HIS A 34 -23.99 33.54 27.38
C HIS A 34 -22.95 32.99 28.38
N PHE A 35 -23.40 32.56 29.55
CA PHE A 35 -22.54 31.94 30.56
C PHE A 35 -21.85 30.68 30.04
N VAL A 36 -22.61 29.76 29.42
CA VAL A 36 -22.05 28.52 28.86
C VAL A 36 -21.07 28.82 27.73
N GLU A 37 -21.36 29.78 26.86
CA GLU A 37 -20.43 30.21 25.82
C GLU A 37 -19.10 30.70 26.41
N GLN A 38 -19.18 31.61 27.39
CA GLN A 38 -17.99 32.16 28.05
C GLN A 38 -17.18 31.08 28.75
N GLU A 39 -17.84 30.15 29.45
CA GLU A 39 -17.17 29.05 30.13
C GLU A 39 -16.47 28.12 29.12
N ILE A 40 -17.12 27.77 28.01
CA ILE A 40 -16.48 26.98 26.94
C ILE A 40 -15.27 27.72 26.37
N ARG A 41 -15.40 29.02 26.05
CA ARG A 41 -14.29 29.84 25.56
C ARG A 41 -13.14 29.90 26.57
N TYR A 42 -13.45 30.07 27.85
CA TYR A 42 -12.47 30.06 28.93
C TYR A 42 -11.76 28.72 29.02
N GLN A 43 -12.49 27.59 29.06
CA GLN A 43 -11.88 26.26 29.14
C GLN A 43 -11.00 25.93 27.93
N LEU A 44 -11.35 26.42 26.73
CA LEU A 44 -10.55 26.26 25.53
C LEU A 44 -9.27 27.13 25.52
N THR A 45 -9.27 28.26 26.23
CA THR A 45 -8.18 29.28 26.20
C THR A 45 -7.38 29.42 27.49
N LYS A 46 -7.81 28.81 28.61
CA LYS A 46 -7.20 28.98 29.95
C LYS A 46 -5.71 28.62 30.06
N ASN A 47 -5.18 27.81 29.14
CA ASN A 47 -3.76 27.48 29.10
C ASN A 47 -3.02 28.37 28.09
N PRO A 48 -2.36 29.46 28.54
CA PRO A 48 -1.71 30.42 27.65
C PRO A 48 -0.46 29.87 26.97
N GLN A 49 0.03 28.68 27.33
CA GLN A 49 1.21 28.03 26.71
C GLN A 49 0.85 26.98 25.65
N ARG A 50 -0.45 26.72 25.40
CA ARG A 50 -0.91 25.70 24.44
C ARG A 50 -0.45 25.98 23.00
N LEU A 51 0.05 25.00 22.26
CA LEU A 51 0.47 25.24 20.87
C LEU A 51 -0.66 25.76 19.95
N TYR A 52 -1.90 25.32 20.18
CA TYR A 52 -3.06 25.61 19.34
C TYR A 52 -4.01 26.63 19.97
N SER A 53 -4.56 27.52 19.16
CA SER A 53 -5.77 28.30 19.47
C SER A 53 -6.99 27.53 18.99
N ILE A 54 -8.05 27.52 19.80
CA ILE A 54 -9.36 26.98 19.44
C ILE A 54 -10.38 28.10 19.55
N ASP A 55 -11.18 28.30 18.51
CA ASP A 55 -12.22 29.35 18.48
C ASP A 55 -13.43 28.91 17.65
N PHE A 56 -14.53 29.66 17.74
CA PHE A 56 -15.75 29.52 16.95
C PHE A 56 -16.45 30.87 16.80
N GLU A 57 -17.09 31.11 15.65
CA GLU A 57 -17.75 32.39 15.35
C GLU A 57 -19.10 32.52 16.07
N LYS A 58 -19.90 31.44 16.08
CA LYS A 58 -21.25 31.47 16.67
C LYS A 58 -21.49 30.26 17.55
N PHE A 59 -22.10 30.52 18.70
CA PHE A 59 -22.57 29.52 19.66
C PHE A 59 -24.08 29.59 19.77
N ARG A 60 -24.75 28.42 19.74
CA ARG A 60 -26.17 28.33 20.09
C ARG A 60 -26.38 27.19 21.09
N PHE A 61 -27.16 27.48 22.11
CA PHE A 61 -27.47 26.54 23.18
C PHE A 61 -28.97 26.42 23.38
N HIS A 62 -29.48 25.18 23.31
CA HIS A 62 -30.87 24.87 23.63
C HIS A 62 -30.92 23.83 24.77
N PRO A 63 -30.89 24.27 26.04
CA PRO A 63 -30.80 23.37 27.20
C PRO A 63 -31.96 22.37 27.26
N LEU A 64 -33.19 22.81 26.98
CA LEU A 64 -34.37 21.95 26.99
C LEU A 64 -34.39 20.88 25.88
N LYS A 65 -33.67 21.13 24.77
CA LYS A 65 -33.54 20.17 23.67
C LYS A 65 -32.28 19.30 23.79
N GLY A 66 -31.38 19.63 24.72
CA GLY A 66 -30.08 18.97 24.81
C GLY A 66 -29.16 19.34 23.65
N GLU A 67 -29.23 20.55 23.07
CA GLU A 67 -28.49 20.90 21.85
C GLU A 67 -27.41 21.97 22.08
N ILE A 68 -26.24 21.75 21.47
CA ILE A 68 -25.18 22.74 21.31
C ILE A 68 -24.79 22.79 19.82
N LEU A 69 -24.77 23.98 19.24
CA LEU A 69 -24.30 24.22 17.87
C LEU A 69 -23.16 25.24 17.88
N LEU A 70 -22.02 24.83 17.33
CA LEU A 70 -20.87 25.69 17.05
C LEU A 70 -20.80 25.91 15.53
N LYS A 71 -20.71 27.17 15.08
CA LYS A 71 -20.49 27.49 13.67
C LYS A 71 -19.10 28.06 13.45
N ASN A 72 -18.48 27.68 12.34
CA ASN A 72 -17.16 28.12 11.90
C ASN A 72 -16.13 27.94 13.03
N ALA A 73 -16.07 26.74 13.58
CA ALA A 73 -15.08 26.36 14.57
C ALA A 73 -13.71 26.17 13.90
N SER A 74 -12.63 26.60 14.55
CA SER A 74 -11.28 26.45 14.04
C SER A 74 -10.27 26.08 15.12
N VAL A 75 -9.29 25.30 14.72
CA VAL A 75 -8.10 24.95 15.51
C VAL A 75 -6.89 25.29 14.65
N ALA A 76 -6.04 26.20 15.11
CA ALA A 76 -4.86 26.64 14.36
C ALA A 76 -3.63 26.79 15.27
N PRO A 77 -2.42 26.49 14.79
CA PRO A 77 -1.19 26.75 15.54
C PRO A 77 -1.02 28.25 15.85
N ARG A 78 -0.54 28.57 17.05
CA ARG A 78 -0.19 29.96 17.42
C ARG A 78 1.23 30.27 16.98
N GLN A 79 1.37 31.17 16.00
CA GLN A 79 2.65 31.46 15.35
C GLN A 79 3.77 31.86 16.32
N HIS A 80 3.49 32.72 17.31
CA HIS A 80 4.50 33.16 18.29
C HIS A 80 5.05 32.01 19.16
N ILE A 81 4.22 31.02 19.51
CA ILE A 81 4.66 29.82 20.23
C ILE A 81 5.50 28.95 19.29
N LEU A 82 5.07 28.83 18.04
CA LEU A 82 5.79 28.06 17.03
C LEU A 82 7.20 28.62 16.80
N ASP A 83 7.32 29.94 16.66
CA ASP A 83 8.60 30.63 16.47
C ASP A 83 9.50 30.45 17.71
N SER A 84 8.92 30.50 18.91
CA SER A 84 9.64 30.23 20.16
C SER A 84 10.16 28.79 20.22
N LEU A 85 9.35 27.81 19.81
CA LEU A 85 9.76 26.40 19.73
C LEU A 85 10.82 26.15 18.66
N LYS A 86 10.75 26.84 17.52
CA LYS A 86 11.79 26.79 16.47
C LYS A 86 13.12 27.33 16.98
N ALA A 87 13.10 28.45 17.71
CA ALA A 87 14.31 29.08 18.24
C ALA A 87 15.10 28.15 19.18
N ILE A 88 14.41 27.25 19.89
CA ILE A 88 15.02 26.27 20.81
C ILE A 88 15.11 24.85 20.23
N ASN A 89 14.87 24.68 18.93
CA ASN A 89 14.89 23.38 18.23
C ASN A 89 13.92 22.32 18.82
N LEU A 90 12.78 22.75 19.37
CA LEU A 90 11.69 21.88 19.89
C LEU A 90 10.41 22.00 19.05
N HIS A 91 10.56 22.24 17.74
CA HIS A 91 9.41 22.31 16.86
C HIS A 91 8.70 20.95 16.73
N PRO A 92 7.36 20.90 16.71
CA PRO A 92 6.63 19.65 16.52
C PRO A 92 6.92 19.02 15.16
N ASN A 93 6.89 17.69 15.10
CA ASN A 93 7.09 16.94 13.85
C ASN A 93 5.87 17.01 12.90
N SER A 94 4.74 17.48 13.40
CA SER A 94 3.53 17.72 12.62
C SER A 94 2.71 18.88 13.18
N LEU A 95 2.09 19.67 12.31
CA LEU A 95 1.11 20.70 12.67
C LEU A 95 -0.20 20.43 11.96
N ALA A 96 -1.32 20.52 12.70
CA ALA A 96 -2.65 20.37 12.14
C ALA A 96 -3.42 21.69 12.22
N GLN A 97 -3.99 22.13 11.11
CA GLN A 97 -4.99 23.17 11.08
C GLN A 97 -6.33 22.52 10.74
N VAL A 98 -7.36 22.84 11.52
CA VAL A 98 -8.70 22.29 11.35
C VAL A 98 -9.68 23.43 11.28
N SER A 99 -10.57 23.41 10.30
CA SER A 99 -11.75 24.28 10.27
C SER A 99 -12.99 23.42 10.06
N VAL A 100 -14.09 23.81 10.69
CA VAL A 100 -15.36 23.08 10.62
C VAL A 100 -16.48 24.09 10.49
N LYS A 101 -17.34 23.90 9.49
CA LYS A 101 -18.46 24.80 9.25
C LYS A 101 -19.52 24.71 10.35
N ASP A 102 -19.96 23.50 10.70
CA ASP A 102 -20.95 23.27 11.75
C ASP A 102 -20.55 22.06 12.60
N ILE A 103 -20.53 22.21 13.93
CA ILE A 103 -20.46 21.12 14.90
C ILE A 103 -21.76 21.15 15.70
N HIS A 104 -22.55 20.09 15.61
CA HIS A 104 -23.83 19.98 16.27
C HIS A 104 -23.85 18.78 17.21
N LEU A 105 -24.05 19.04 18.50
CA LEU A 105 -24.30 18.05 19.51
C LEU A 105 -25.80 18.02 19.81
N TYR A 106 -26.43 16.86 19.67
CA TYR A 106 -27.86 16.65 19.90
C TYR A 106 -28.10 15.69 21.07
N GLY A 107 -29.16 15.97 21.84
CA GLY A 107 -29.64 15.09 22.89
C GLY A 107 -28.64 14.89 24.04
N ILE A 108 -27.91 15.95 24.40
CA ILE A 108 -27.03 15.95 25.57
C ILE A 108 -27.87 15.81 26.84
N ASP A 109 -27.55 14.82 27.68
CA ASP A 109 -28.13 14.72 29.02
C ASP A 109 -27.39 15.66 30.00
N PHE A 110 -27.86 16.91 30.08
CA PHE A 110 -27.30 17.89 31.00
C PHE A 110 -27.50 17.52 32.48
N LYS A 111 -28.51 16.71 32.81
CA LYS A 111 -28.74 16.31 34.20
C LYS A 111 -27.63 15.35 34.64
N SER A 112 -27.38 14.30 33.88
CA SER A 112 -26.28 13.37 34.16
C SER A 112 -24.91 14.05 34.04
N LEU A 113 -24.72 14.96 33.08
CA LEU A 113 -23.46 15.69 32.96
C LEU A 113 -23.15 16.55 34.19
N LEU A 114 -24.15 17.27 34.72
CA LEU A 114 -23.95 18.20 35.84
C LEU A 114 -23.92 17.51 37.20
N LEU A 115 -24.74 16.47 37.40
CA LEU A 115 -24.89 15.80 38.70
C LEU A 115 -23.97 14.58 38.85
N GLU A 116 -23.77 13.82 37.78
CA GLU A 116 -23.08 12.53 37.80
C GLU A 116 -21.72 12.60 37.09
N ARG A 117 -21.43 13.70 36.37
CA ARG A 117 -20.25 13.89 35.51
C ARG A 117 -20.12 12.83 34.40
N ILE A 118 -21.25 12.27 33.98
CA ILE A 118 -21.32 11.29 32.89
C ILE A 118 -21.73 12.00 31.60
N VAL A 119 -21.00 11.78 30.52
CA VAL A 119 -21.31 12.36 29.21
C VAL A 119 -22.21 11.39 28.45
N MET A 120 -23.47 11.76 28.25
CA MET A 120 -24.40 11.03 27.37
C MET A 120 -24.87 11.97 26.26
N ILE A 121 -24.63 11.59 25.01
CA ILE A 121 -24.97 12.38 23.82
C ILE A 121 -25.64 11.45 22.80
N LYS A 122 -26.76 11.88 22.22
CA LYS A 122 -27.41 11.09 21.16
C LYS A 122 -26.68 11.17 19.83
N SER A 123 -26.28 12.37 19.40
CA SER A 123 -25.58 12.52 18.13
C SER A 123 -24.55 13.64 18.16
N VAL A 124 -23.39 13.40 17.56
CA VAL A 124 -22.37 14.39 17.23
C VAL A 124 -22.27 14.49 15.72
N GLU A 125 -22.67 15.62 15.14
CA GLU A 125 -22.60 15.87 13.71
C GLU A 125 -21.57 16.96 13.39
N VAL A 126 -20.68 16.67 12.44
CA VAL A 126 -19.60 17.56 12.00
C VAL A 126 -19.75 17.75 10.49
N ASP A 127 -20.15 18.94 10.06
CA ASP A 127 -20.35 19.30 8.64
C ASP A 127 -19.10 19.96 8.07
N LYS A 128 -18.61 19.41 6.95
CA LYS A 128 -17.51 19.92 6.14
C LYS A 128 -16.26 20.27 6.95
N PRO A 129 -15.69 19.33 7.72
CA PRO A 129 -14.38 19.56 8.33
C PRO A 129 -13.30 19.62 7.25
N GLU A 130 -12.42 20.60 7.34
CA GLU A 130 -11.24 20.73 6.51
C GLU A 130 -10.01 20.64 7.42
N ILE A 131 -9.16 19.64 7.15
CA ILE A 131 -7.97 19.34 7.94
C ILE A 131 -6.75 19.48 7.05
N ASP A 132 -5.88 20.44 7.36
CA ASP A 132 -4.59 20.62 6.73
C ASP A 132 -3.49 20.17 7.70
N LEU A 133 -2.69 19.19 7.28
CA LEU A 133 -1.63 18.60 8.10
C LEU A 133 -0.26 18.84 7.46
N ASP A 134 0.60 19.58 8.13
CA ASP A 134 1.99 19.78 7.71
C ASP A 134 2.91 18.80 8.45
N LEU A 135 3.61 17.95 7.72
CA LEU A 135 4.61 17.01 8.24
C LEU A 135 6.02 17.56 8.04
N PHE A 136 6.76 17.71 9.14
CA PHE A 136 8.11 18.27 9.18
C PHE A 136 9.19 17.18 9.28
N GLN A 137 10.44 17.54 8.97
CA GLN A 137 11.56 16.64 9.12
C GLN A 137 11.84 16.41 10.61
N LYS A 138 11.88 15.14 11.04
CA LYS A 138 12.33 14.77 12.39
C LYS A 138 13.79 15.20 12.55
N ILE A 139 14.06 16.12 13.48
CA ILE A 139 15.43 16.48 13.88
C ILE A 139 15.88 15.44 14.91
N ASP A 140 17.09 14.89 14.77
CA ASP A 140 17.67 13.78 15.58
C ASP A 140 17.83 14.08 17.10
N SER A 141 17.16 15.10 17.62
CA SER A 141 17.19 15.49 19.03
C SER A 141 16.25 14.59 19.87
N SER A 142 16.85 13.56 20.50
CA SER A 142 16.41 12.87 21.73
C SER A 142 14.95 12.39 21.89
N LYS A 143 14.80 11.05 21.97
CA LYS A 143 13.91 10.30 22.91
C LYS A 143 12.41 10.64 23.06
N THR A 144 11.79 11.42 22.19
CA THR A 144 10.33 11.43 22.07
C THR A 144 9.93 10.92 20.69
N ASP A 145 9.66 9.61 20.63
CA ASP A 145 8.81 9.07 19.58
C ASP A 145 7.43 9.71 19.75
N SER A 146 7.25 10.83 19.06
CA SER A 146 6.00 11.57 18.90
C SER A 146 5.17 10.97 17.77
N THR A 147 5.21 9.65 17.62
CA THR A 147 4.07 8.95 17.04
C THR A 147 3.02 8.96 18.13
N ILE A 148 1.87 9.60 17.89
CA ILE A 148 0.72 9.51 18.78
C ILE A 148 0.48 8.02 19.01
N ASP A 149 0.76 7.53 20.21
CA ASP A 149 0.38 6.18 20.60
C ASP A 149 -1.13 6.21 20.78
N LEU A 150 -1.85 5.88 19.70
CA LEU A 150 -3.30 5.82 19.66
C LEU A 150 -3.85 5.00 20.81
N LYS A 151 -3.17 3.92 21.21
CA LYS A 151 -3.59 3.10 22.35
C LYS A 151 -3.52 3.89 23.65
N GLN A 152 -2.40 4.56 23.91
CA GLN A 152 -2.25 5.42 25.08
C GLN A 152 -3.28 6.57 25.08
N SER A 153 -3.44 7.27 23.95
CA SER A 153 -4.41 8.37 23.83
C SER A 153 -5.85 7.89 24.03
N LEU A 154 -6.21 6.72 23.50
CA LEU A 154 -7.53 6.11 23.71
C LEU A 154 -7.73 5.69 25.18
N HIS A 155 -6.69 5.17 25.84
CA HIS A 155 -6.74 4.88 27.28
C HIS A 155 -6.90 6.15 28.12
N GLU A 156 -6.14 7.22 27.83
CA GLU A 156 -6.27 8.51 28.52
C GLU A 156 -7.67 9.10 28.33
N LEU A 157 -8.22 9.09 27.10
CA LEU A 157 -9.59 9.51 26.82
C LEU A 157 -10.61 8.66 27.60
N SER A 158 -10.42 7.35 27.67
CA SER A 158 -11.32 6.44 28.40
C SER A 158 -11.35 6.70 29.91
N SER A 159 -10.29 7.31 30.47
CA SER A 159 -10.26 7.68 31.89
C SER A 159 -11.10 8.93 32.18
N VAL A 160 -11.17 9.87 31.23
CA VAL A 160 -11.97 11.09 31.31
C VAL A 160 -13.44 10.82 30.98
N LEU A 161 -13.68 9.91 30.04
CA LEU A 161 -14.99 9.55 29.51
C LEU A 161 -15.52 8.23 30.08
N HIS A 162 -15.13 7.87 31.31
CA HIS A 162 -15.60 6.64 31.95
C HIS A 162 -17.14 6.60 31.98
N ASN A 163 -17.73 5.47 31.57
CA ASN A 163 -19.18 5.26 31.44
C ASN A 163 -19.91 6.26 30.53
N SER A 164 -19.19 6.94 29.64
CA SER A 164 -19.78 7.87 28.69
C SER A 164 -20.21 7.18 27.40
N THR A 165 -21.31 7.66 26.84
CA THR A 165 -21.94 7.06 25.65
C THR A 165 -22.26 8.13 24.62
N ILE A 166 -21.92 7.86 23.36
CA ILE A 166 -22.33 8.65 22.21
C ILE A 166 -23.07 7.71 21.26
N GLU A 167 -24.40 7.85 21.12
CA GLU A 167 -25.18 6.91 20.31
C GLU A 167 -24.84 7.02 18.81
N GLY A 168 -24.46 8.21 18.33
CA GLY A 168 -24.08 8.43 16.93
C GLY A 168 -23.00 9.49 16.74
N ILE A 169 -22.04 9.22 15.86
CA ILE A 169 -21.08 10.23 15.37
C ILE A 169 -21.18 10.26 13.85
N SER A 170 -21.35 11.44 13.28
CA SER A 170 -21.40 11.65 11.83
C SER A 170 -20.47 12.78 11.40
N ILE A 171 -19.58 12.48 10.46
CA ILE A 171 -18.79 13.48 9.73
C ILE A 171 -19.28 13.46 8.29
N LYS A 172 -19.63 14.64 7.75
CA LYS A 172 -20.16 14.79 6.39
C LYS A 172 -19.24 15.68 5.57
N GLU A 173 -18.97 15.27 4.33
CA GLU A 173 -18.24 16.07 3.33
C GLU A 173 -16.87 16.61 3.81
N GLY A 174 -16.14 15.82 4.60
CA GLY A 174 -14.82 16.18 5.10
C GLY A 174 -13.75 16.21 4.01
N ARG A 175 -12.72 17.03 4.22
CA ARG A 175 -11.54 17.13 3.36
C ARG A 175 -10.28 17.07 4.22
N VAL A 176 -9.30 16.33 3.74
CA VAL A 176 -7.97 16.27 4.37
C VAL A 176 -6.93 16.60 3.32
N SER A 177 -6.01 17.48 3.66
CA SER A 177 -4.79 17.73 2.89
C SER A 177 -3.58 17.49 3.79
N VAL A 178 -2.56 16.85 3.24
CA VAL A 178 -1.31 16.59 3.95
C VAL A 178 -0.16 17.10 3.10
N ASN A 179 0.59 18.03 3.64
CA ASN A 179 1.84 18.50 3.07
C ASN A 179 3.00 17.78 3.75
N HIS A 180 4.01 17.42 2.96
CA HIS A 180 5.16 16.68 3.46
C HIS A 180 6.45 17.41 3.07
N TRP A 181 7.36 17.61 4.02
CA TRP A 181 8.62 18.35 3.80
C TRP A 181 9.48 17.85 2.62
N LYS A 182 9.43 16.55 2.31
CA LYS A 182 10.09 15.95 1.11
C LYS A 182 9.47 16.34 -0.24
N HIS A 183 8.27 16.94 -0.23
CA HIS A 183 7.48 17.32 -1.40
C HIS A 183 7.01 18.79 -1.26
N PRO A 184 7.94 19.75 -1.15
CA PRO A 184 7.56 21.15 -0.93
C PRO A 184 6.76 21.71 -2.11
N GLY A 185 5.70 22.46 -1.81
CA GLY A 185 4.85 23.10 -2.82
C GLY A 185 3.83 22.17 -3.51
N GLU A 186 3.75 20.90 -3.12
CA GLU A 186 2.77 19.94 -3.62
C GLU A 186 2.02 19.29 -2.45
N VAL A 187 0.70 19.21 -2.54
CA VAL A 187 -0.11 18.43 -1.59
C VAL A 187 0.28 16.96 -1.76
N TRP A 188 0.91 16.39 -0.74
CA TRP A 188 1.47 15.04 -0.80
C TRP A 188 0.36 13.99 -0.74
N LEU A 189 -0.66 14.21 0.07
CA LEU A 189 -1.83 13.35 0.18
C LEU A 189 -3.09 14.18 0.36
N SER A 190 -4.17 13.84 -0.35
CA SER A 190 -5.46 14.48 -0.17
C SER A 190 -6.59 13.46 -0.14
N LEU A 191 -7.54 13.66 0.77
CA LEU A 191 -8.81 12.95 0.84
C LEU A 191 -9.93 13.96 0.58
N GLN A 192 -10.82 13.64 -0.35
CA GLN A 192 -11.98 14.44 -0.72
C GLN A 192 -13.27 13.67 -0.45
N ASN A 193 -14.31 14.38 -0.03
CA ASN A 193 -15.63 13.81 0.30
C ASN A 193 -15.54 12.67 1.33
N PHE A 194 -14.81 12.90 2.42
CA PHE A 194 -14.71 11.99 3.55
C PHE A 194 -16.00 12.04 4.37
N ASN A 195 -16.67 10.89 4.49
CA ASN A 195 -17.85 10.73 5.31
C ASN A 195 -17.58 9.60 6.30
N LEU A 196 -17.96 9.81 7.55
CA LEU A 196 -17.84 8.81 8.61
C LEU A 196 -19.16 8.75 9.37
N SER A 197 -19.59 7.54 9.67
CA SER A 197 -20.75 7.28 10.53
C SER A 197 -20.38 6.17 11.51
N ILE A 198 -20.52 6.47 12.80
CA ILE A 198 -20.35 5.51 13.89
C ILE A 198 -21.69 5.41 14.63
N SER A 199 -22.09 4.19 14.98
CA SER A 199 -23.25 3.90 15.81
C SER A 199 -22.84 3.20 17.11
N ASP A 200 -23.51 3.58 18.19
CA ASP A 200 -23.37 3.04 19.55
C ASP A 200 -21.93 3.05 20.05
N PHE A 201 -21.33 4.24 19.99
CA PHE A 201 -19.98 4.46 20.47
C PHE A 201 -19.95 4.56 21.99
N LYS A 202 -19.24 3.62 22.63
CA LYS A 202 -19.15 3.52 24.09
C LYS A 202 -17.70 3.50 24.53
N PHE A 203 -17.41 4.27 25.57
CA PHE A 203 -16.15 4.18 26.28
C PHE A 203 -16.36 3.42 27.59
N ASP A 204 -15.64 2.30 27.73
CA ASP A 204 -15.63 1.52 28.96
C ASP A 204 -14.17 1.28 29.38
N SER A 205 -13.76 1.93 30.45
CA SER A 205 -12.43 1.76 31.05
C SER A 205 -12.37 0.70 32.14
N SER A 206 -13.44 -0.08 32.35
CA SER A 206 -13.51 -1.16 33.35
C SER A 206 -12.80 -2.47 32.90
N GLY A 207 -11.50 -2.37 32.60
CA GLY A 207 -10.59 -3.53 32.53
C GLY A 207 -10.57 -4.33 31.23
N SER A 208 -11.19 -3.86 30.14
CA SER A 208 -11.05 -4.48 28.83
C SER A 208 -9.73 -4.07 28.14
N ASN A 209 -9.17 -4.94 27.30
CA ASN A 209 -8.03 -4.59 26.41
C ASN A 209 -8.43 -3.58 25.31
N TYR A 210 -9.72 -3.29 25.17
CA TYR A 210 -10.32 -2.49 24.10
C TYR A 210 -11.30 -1.48 24.70
N PRO A 211 -10.81 -0.34 25.21
CA PRO A 211 -11.64 0.63 25.95
C PRO A 211 -12.71 1.33 25.09
N MET A 212 -12.66 1.13 23.78
CA MET A 212 -13.61 1.67 22.80
C MET A 212 -14.40 0.52 22.20
N ASN A 213 -15.72 0.60 22.29
CA ASN A 213 -16.64 -0.32 21.63
C ASN A 213 -17.56 0.47 20.71
N LEU A 214 -17.81 -0.06 19.52
CA LEU A 214 -18.72 0.51 18.55
C LEU A 214 -19.47 -0.63 17.85
N GLU A 215 -20.75 -0.43 17.56
CA GLU A 215 -21.55 -1.42 16.83
C GLU A 215 -21.25 -1.37 15.34
N GLN A 216 -21.26 -0.16 14.78
CA GLN A 216 -21.07 0.06 13.35
C GLN A 216 -20.14 1.24 13.10
N LEU A 217 -19.23 1.08 12.14
CA LEU A 217 -18.36 2.08 11.56
C LEU A 217 -18.46 1.95 10.05
N ASN A 218 -18.99 3.01 9.43
CA ASN A 218 -18.98 3.18 7.99
C ASN A 218 -18.07 4.37 7.64
N ILE A 219 -17.15 4.16 6.72
CA ILE A 219 -16.32 5.24 6.16
C ILE A 219 -16.51 5.24 4.65
N LYS A 220 -16.80 6.41 4.08
CA LYS A 220 -16.84 6.61 2.64
C LYS A 220 -15.88 7.73 2.26
N VAL A 221 -15.06 7.51 1.24
CA VAL A 221 -14.16 8.54 0.70
C VAL A 221 -14.35 8.57 -0.80
N GLY A 222 -14.72 9.74 -1.33
CA GLY A 222 -14.93 9.90 -2.77
C GLY A 222 -13.62 9.75 -3.54
N GLU A 223 -12.55 10.41 -3.08
CA GLU A 223 -11.26 10.37 -3.75
C GLU A 223 -10.10 10.51 -2.76
N ILE A 224 -9.06 9.68 -2.95
CA ILE A 224 -7.77 9.77 -2.28
C ILE A 224 -6.72 9.96 -3.36
N THR A 225 -5.91 11.01 -3.26
CA THR A 225 -4.76 11.22 -4.13
C THR A 225 -3.48 11.21 -3.30
N ASN A 226 -2.41 10.61 -3.84
CA ASN A 226 -1.10 10.63 -3.21
C ASN A 226 0.01 10.82 -4.23
N ASN A 227 0.85 11.81 -4.01
CA ASN A 227 2.01 12.13 -4.84
C ASN A 227 3.25 11.37 -4.34
N THR A 228 3.28 10.07 -4.62
CA THR A 228 4.34 9.13 -4.16
C THR A 228 5.77 9.53 -4.55
N SER A 229 5.93 10.22 -5.68
CA SER A 229 7.23 10.65 -6.20
C SER A 229 7.05 11.84 -7.15
N PRO A 230 8.15 12.50 -7.58
CA PRO A 230 8.09 13.52 -8.62
C PRO A 230 7.53 13.02 -9.96
N PHE A 231 7.45 11.70 -10.18
CA PHE A 231 7.11 11.13 -11.47
C PHE A 231 5.83 10.30 -11.49
N HIS A 232 5.26 9.94 -10.35
CA HIS A 232 4.06 9.10 -10.28
C HIS A 232 3.12 9.55 -9.16
N SER A 233 1.83 9.39 -9.40
CA SER A 233 0.77 9.58 -8.42
C SER A 233 -0.06 8.30 -8.26
N ILE A 234 -0.64 8.14 -7.08
CA ILE A 234 -1.70 7.19 -6.78
C ILE A 234 -3.01 7.96 -6.72
N GLN A 235 -4.07 7.38 -7.28
CA GLN A 235 -5.44 7.85 -7.14
C GLN A 235 -6.34 6.67 -6.82
N ILE A 236 -7.17 6.83 -5.80
CA ILE A 236 -8.14 5.84 -5.34
C ILE A 236 -9.50 6.53 -5.27
N ARG A 237 -10.55 5.91 -5.80
CA ARG A 237 -11.91 6.48 -5.78
C ARG A 237 -12.92 5.48 -5.26
N ASP A 238 -13.99 6.03 -4.72
CA ASP A 238 -15.13 5.28 -4.18
C ASP A 238 -14.68 4.24 -3.16
N VAL A 239 -14.04 4.72 -2.10
CA VAL A 239 -13.61 3.89 -0.98
C VAL A 239 -14.77 3.76 0.00
N GLU A 240 -15.14 2.53 0.34
CA GLU A 240 -16.17 2.25 1.34
C GLU A 240 -15.71 1.15 2.30
N LEU A 241 -15.62 1.48 3.58
CA LEU A 241 -15.32 0.54 4.66
C LEU A 241 -16.57 0.35 5.52
N ASN A 242 -16.88 -0.91 5.82
CA ASN A 242 -17.91 -1.30 6.76
C ASN A 242 -17.34 -2.38 7.69
N ASN A 243 -17.20 -2.06 8.97
CA ASN A 243 -16.62 -2.96 9.97
C ASN A 243 -17.53 -4.17 10.26
N ARG A 244 -18.85 -3.99 10.27
CA ARG A 244 -19.84 -5.04 10.57
C ARG A 244 -19.82 -6.15 9.53
N ASP A 245 -19.71 -5.76 8.26
CA ASP A 245 -19.53 -6.69 7.15
C ASP A 245 -18.07 -7.15 7.02
N SER A 246 -17.15 -6.55 7.78
CA SER A 246 -15.70 -6.75 7.67
C SER A 246 -15.19 -6.57 6.23
N THR A 247 -15.73 -5.57 5.54
CA THR A 247 -15.39 -5.29 4.14
C THR A 247 -14.81 -3.90 3.93
N LEU A 248 -13.88 -3.83 2.99
CA LEU A 248 -13.40 -2.58 2.39
C LEU A 248 -13.49 -2.73 0.87
N GLN A 249 -14.20 -1.82 0.23
CA GLN A 249 -14.37 -1.77 -1.21
C GLN A 249 -13.69 -0.52 -1.77
N ILE A 250 -13.10 -0.68 -2.94
CA ILE A 250 -12.51 0.41 -3.72
C ILE A 250 -13.07 0.28 -5.13
N GLY A 251 -13.67 1.34 -5.63
CA GLY A 251 -14.08 1.46 -7.02
C GLY A 251 -12.86 1.51 -7.92
N GLU A 252 -12.21 2.67 -8.02
CA GLU A 252 -11.05 2.81 -8.90
C GLU A 252 -9.74 2.86 -8.12
N PHE A 253 -8.72 2.15 -8.60
CA PHE A 253 -7.34 2.37 -8.20
C PHE A 253 -6.49 2.61 -9.44
N SER A 254 -5.66 3.65 -9.38
CA SER A 254 -4.67 3.91 -10.41
C SER A 254 -3.34 4.36 -9.83
N TYR A 255 -2.25 3.88 -10.43
CA TYR A 255 -0.89 4.35 -10.22
C TYR A 255 -0.36 4.78 -11.58
N LEU A 256 -0.23 6.09 -11.77
CA LEU A 256 0.01 6.69 -13.08
C LEU A 256 1.24 7.59 -13.06
N PRO A 257 2.04 7.61 -14.14
CA PRO A 257 3.08 8.59 -14.33
C PRO A 257 2.49 9.99 -14.49
N LYS A 258 3.16 10.99 -13.91
CA LYS A 258 2.78 12.42 -14.03
C LYS A 258 3.10 13.01 -15.40
N THR A 259 3.93 12.33 -16.20
CA THR A 259 4.39 12.79 -17.51
C THR A 259 4.23 11.71 -18.58
N LYS A 260 4.28 12.13 -19.85
CA LYS A 260 4.27 11.19 -20.98
C LYS A 260 5.54 10.35 -20.99
N LYS A 261 5.47 9.17 -21.63
CA LYS A 261 6.55 8.17 -21.70
C LYS A 261 7.91 8.77 -22.10
N ASP A 262 7.94 9.60 -23.16
CA ASP A 262 9.19 10.18 -23.67
C ASP A 262 9.78 11.23 -22.72
N GLU A 263 8.95 12.08 -22.14
CA GLU A 263 9.35 13.07 -21.14
C GLU A 263 9.88 12.39 -19.87
N PHE A 264 9.20 11.33 -19.41
CA PHE A 264 9.63 10.53 -18.27
C PHE A 264 11.05 9.98 -18.48
N PHE A 265 11.32 9.35 -19.62
CA PHE A 265 12.64 8.77 -19.90
C PHE A 265 13.73 9.82 -20.11
N LYS A 266 13.41 10.97 -20.74
CA LYS A 266 14.35 12.11 -20.87
C LYS A 266 14.80 12.64 -19.51
N ALA A 267 13.92 12.61 -18.51
CA ALA A 267 14.22 13.05 -17.15
C ALA A 267 14.98 12.02 -16.30
N GLN A 268 15.22 10.79 -16.78
CA GLN A 268 15.89 9.76 -16.00
C GLN A 268 17.39 9.69 -16.26
N THR A 269 18.19 9.70 -15.20
CA THR A 269 19.64 9.41 -15.27
C THR A 269 19.94 7.92 -15.40
N PHE A 270 19.09 7.05 -14.81
CA PHE A 270 19.28 5.61 -14.77
C PHE A 270 18.03 4.88 -15.23
N GLN A 271 18.17 3.60 -15.60
CA GLN A 271 17.03 2.75 -15.96
C GLN A 271 15.97 2.72 -14.86
N LYS A 272 14.81 3.30 -15.14
CA LYS A 272 13.59 3.15 -14.33
C LYS A 272 12.43 2.78 -15.23
N PRO A 273 11.58 1.85 -14.82
CA PRO A 273 10.40 1.51 -15.58
C PRO A 273 9.39 2.67 -15.52
N TRP A 274 8.78 2.98 -16.66
CA TRP A 274 7.53 3.73 -16.72
C TRP A 274 6.40 2.73 -16.50
N ILE A 275 5.65 2.86 -15.42
CA ILE A 275 4.66 1.86 -14.99
C ILE A 275 3.30 2.54 -14.90
N THR A 276 2.28 1.91 -15.47
CA THR A 276 0.89 2.20 -15.14
C THR A 276 0.24 0.98 -14.52
N VAL A 277 -0.58 1.19 -13.50
CA VAL A 277 -1.47 0.18 -12.93
C VAL A 277 -2.85 0.79 -12.84
N ARG A 278 -3.88 0.07 -13.29
CA ARG A 278 -5.28 0.46 -13.15
C ARG A 278 -6.13 -0.75 -12.79
N THR A 279 -7.14 -0.58 -11.95
CA THR A 279 -8.19 -1.57 -11.69
C THR A 279 -9.50 -0.85 -11.35
N LYS A 280 -10.62 -1.49 -11.69
CA LYS A 280 -11.98 -0.96 -11.53
C LYS A 280 -12.73 -1.49 -10.32
N LYS A 281 -12.16 -2.47 -9.61
CA LYS A 281 -12.77 -2.98 -8.39
C LYS A 281 -11.75 -3.72 -7.56
N MET A 282 -11.65 -3.32 -6.29
CA MET A 282 -10.96 -4.10 -5.28
C MET A 282 -11.92 -4.34 -4.11
N LYS A 283 -11.89 -5.56 -3.57
CA LYS A 283 -12.64 -5.93 -2.37
C LYS A 283 -11.72 -6.62 -1.39
N VAL A 284 -11.65 -6.08 -0.18
CA VAL A 284 -11.04 -6.69 0.99
C VAL A 284 -12.18 -7.25 1.85
N SER A 285 -12.04 -8.50 2.30
CA SER A 285 -13.03 -9.20 3.14
C SER A 285 -12.34 -9.83 4.33
N GLY A 286 -13.04 -9.92 5.46
CA GLY A 286 -12.51 -10.45 6.71
C GLY A 286 -11.42 -9.54 7.29
N PHE A 287 -11.54 -8.22 7.14
CA PHE A 287 -10.66 -7.26 7.80
C PHE A 287 -11.09 -7.05 9.26
N ASN A 288 -10.14 -7.11 10.20
CA ASN A 288 -10.39 -6.89 11.62
C ASN A 288 -9.85 -5.53 12.08
N LEU A 289 -10.74 -4.68 12.60
CA LEU A 289 -10.39 -3.33 13.05
C LEU A 289 -9.59 -3.32 14.36
N ASN A 290 -9.87 -4.24 15.29
CA ASN A 290 -9.27 -4.20 16.62
C ASN A 290 -7.74 -4.43 16.61
N PRO A 291 -7.20 -5.47 15.93
CA PRO A 291 -5.75 -5.64 15.81
C PRO A 291 -5.06 -4.43 15.16
N LEU A 292 -5.73 -3.77 14.20
CA LEU A 292 -5.17 -2.57 13.58
C LEU A 292 -5.06 -1.41 14.58
N LEU A 293 -6.13 -1.15 15.33
CA LEU A 293 -6.19 -0.02 16.27
C LEU A 293 -5.30 -0.20 17.50
N TYR A 294 -5.19 -1.42 18.01
CA TYR A 294 -4.58 -1.69 19.32
C TYR A 294 -3.24 -2.41 19.28
N ASP A 295 -3.00 -3.21 18.23
CA ASP A 295 -1.81 -4.04 18.09
C ASP A 295 -0.96 -3.65 16.87
N GLN A 296 -1.39 -2.63 16.11
CA GLN A 296 -0.77 -2.20 14.84
C GLN A 296 -0.61 -3.36 13.83
N LYS A 297 -1.54 -4.31 13.89
CA LYS A 297 -1.52 -5.54 13.11
C LYS A 297 -2.60 -5.50 12.03
N ILE A 298 -2.23 -5.85 10.80
CA ILE A 298 -3.17 -6.02 9.69
C ILE A 298 -3.51 -7.49 9.56
N GLU A 299 -4.78 -7.81 9.78
CA GLU A 299 -5.35 -9.14 9.51
C GLU A 299 -6.43 -9.04 8.45
N ILE A 300 -6.27 -9.79 7.36
CA ILE A 300 -7.19 -9.83 6.22
C ILE A 300 -7.36 -11.27 5.77
N GLU A 301 -8.60 -11.73 5.62
CA GLU A 301 -8.87 -13.04 5.04
C GLU A 301 -8.56 -13.05 3.53
N LYS A 302 -9.17 -12.12 2.79
CA LYS A 302 -9.12 -12.11 1.33
C LYS A 302 -9.08 -10.72 0.72
N ILE A 303 -8.22 -10.53 -0.28
CA ILE A 303 -8.19 -9.37 -1.17
C ILE A 303 -8.49 -9.87 -2.59
N LYS A 304 -9.48 -9.29 -3.27
CA LYS A 304 -9.79 -9.57 -4.67
C LYS A 304 -9.64 -8.31 -5.50
N ILE A 305 -8.91 -8.39 -6.60
CA ILE A 305 -8.70 -7.31 -7.57
C ILE A 305 -9.21 -7.77 -8.93
N GLU A 306 -10.13 -7.01 -9.51
CA GLU A 306 -10.76 -7.36 -10.80
C GLU A 306 -10.22 -6.47 -11.92
N GLU A 307 -9.96 -7.10 -13.08
CA GLU A 307 -9.48 -6.45 -14.30
C GLU A 307 -8.23 -5.56 -14.11
N PRO A 308 -7.18 -5.99 -13.39
CA PRO A 308 -5.97 -5.20 -13.28
C PRO A 308 -5.30 -5.06 -14.65
N ARG A 309 -5.00 -3.83 -15.07
CA ARG A 309 -4.20 -3.52 -16.25
C ARG A 309 -2.87 -2.96 -15.82
N ILE A 310 -1.79 -3.62 -16.23
CA ILE A 310 -0.42 -3.30 -15.84
C ILE A 310 0.41 -3.12 -17.11
N ASP A 311 0.85 -1.88 -17.36
CA ASP A 311 1.75 -1.59 -18.49
C ASP A 311 3.11 -1.16 -17.95
N ILE A 312 4.16 -1.87 -18.35
CA ILE A 312 5.53 -1.63 -17.90
C ILE A 312 6.39 -1.38 -19.13
N HIS A 313 7.03 -0.22 -19.17
CA HIS A 313 7.96 0.14 -20.24
C HIS A 313 9.34 0.35 -19.67
N MET A 314 10.34 -0.30 -20.28
CA MET A 314 11.73 -0.20 -19.89
C MET A 314 12.57 0.31 -21.05
N ASN A 315 13.29 1.41 -20.82
CA ASN A 315 14.29 1.91 -21.76
C ASN A 315 15.70 1.49 -21.28
N LYS A 316 16.31 0.51 -21.96
CA LYS A 316 17.66 0.02 -21.63
C LYS A 316 18.78 0.83 -22.29
N ASN A 317 18.48 1.89 -23.04
CA ASN A 317 19.49 2.83 -23.53
C ASN A 317 20.11 3.66 -22.38
N LEU A 318 19.43 3.76 -21.24
CA LEU A 318 19.93 4.41 -20.03
C LEU A 318 20.89 3.50 -19.24
N PRO A 319 21.84 4.05 -18.46
CA PRO A 319 22.73 3.23 -17.64
C PRO A 319 22.01 2.57 -16.46
N ILE A 320 22.53 1.44 -16.00
CA ILE A 320 22.04 0.72 -14.83
C ILE A 320 22.51 1.42 -13.55
N ASP A 321 21.62 1.57 -12.57
CA ASP A 321 22.01 1.97 -11.21
C ASP A 321 22.51 0.75 -10.42
N PHE A 322 23.83 0.54 -10.43
CA PHE A 322 24.47 -0.57 -9.71
C PHE A 322 24.41 -0.45 -8.18
N LYS A 323 24.01 0.71 -7.62
CA LYS A 323 23.87 0.89 -6.17
C LYS A 323 22.58 0.25 -5.65
N LYS A 324 21.56 0.09 -6.51
CA LYS A 324 20.23 -0.38 -6.10
C LYS A 324 20.11 -1.90 -6.20
N LYS A 325 20.16 -2.58 -5.05
CA LYS A 325 19.90 -4.03 -4.98
C LYS A 325 18.40 -4.31 -5.10
N ARG A 326 18.03 -5.28 -5.95
CA ARG A 326 16.63 -5.73 -6.09
C ARG A 326 16.37 -6.96 -5.22
N VAL A 327 15.37 -6.85 -4.34
CA VAL A 327 14.93 -7.93 -3.44
C VAL A 327 13.73 -8.68 -4.03
N PHE A 328 13.47 -9.89 -3.53
CA PHE A 328 12.33 -10.72 -3.95
C PHE A 328 11.09 -10.46 -3.09
N LEU A 329 9.94 -10.90 -3.58
CA LEU A 329 8.65 -10.73 -2.93
C LEU A 329 8.64 -11.25 -1.49
N SER A 330 9.21 -12.44 -1.25
CA SER A 330 9.31 -13.01 0.11
C SER A 330 10.08 -12.13 1.09
N ARG A 331 11.17 -11.50 0.67
CA ARG A 331 11.88 -10.52 1.50
C ARG A 331 11.08 -9.23 1.68
N LEU A 332 10.37 -8.77 0.65
CA LEU A 332 9.51 -7.59 0.78
C LEU A 332 8.44 -7.81 1.85
N VAL A 333 7.77 -8.97 1.85
CA VAL A 333 6.75 -9.35 2.84
C VAL A 333 7.36 -9.47 4.24
N ARG A 334 8.48 -10.20 4.39
CA ARG A 334 9.17 -10.31 5.69
C ARG A 334 9.61 -8.98 6.30
N ASN A 335 9.96 -8.01 5.46
CA ASN A 335 10.50 -6.72 5.87
C ASN A 335 9.43 -5.62 5.99
N ILE A 336 8.14 -5.96 5.88
CA ILE A 336 7.09 -5.00 6.21
C ILE A 336 7.27 -4.60 7.69
N PRO A 337 7.29 -3.30 8.01
CA PRO A 337 7.63 -2.81 9.36
C PRO A 337 6.51 -2.99 10.39
N ILE A 338 5.38 -3.56 9.99
CA ILE A 338 4.20 -3.83 10.82
C ILE A 338 3.80 -5.29 10.63
N ASP A 339 3.10 -5.85 11.61
CA ASP A 339 2.59 -7.22 11.53
C ASP A 339 1.48 -7.29 10.48
N VAL A 340 1.65 -8.20 9.52
CA VAL A 340 0.69 -8.41 8.42
C VAL A 340 0.40 -9.90 8.27
N GLU A 341 -0.88 -10.22 8.17
CA GLU A 341 -1.40 -11.55 7.86
C GLU A 341 -2.54 -11.39 6.84
N VAL A 342 -2.30 -11.85 5.60
CA VAL A 342 -3.29 -11.91 4.53
C VAL A 342 -3.41 -13.34 4.03
N GLY A 343 -4.61 -13.92 4.17
CA GLY A 343 -4.88 -15.29 3.76
C GLY A 343 -4.71 -15.50 2.25
N LEU A 344 -5.37 -14.66 1.45
CA LEU A 344 -5.42 -14.79 0.00
C LEU A 344 -5.51 -13.43 -0.72
N LEU A 345 -4.62 -13.20 -1.69
CA LEU A 345 -4.75 -12.15 -2.70
C LEU A 345 -5.08 -12.78 -4.06
N GLU A 346 -6.22 -12.42 -4.65
CA GLU A 346 -6.66 -12.85 -5.97
C GLU A 346 -6.67 -11.71 -6.98
N LEU A 347 -6.12 -11.98 -8.16
CA LEU A 347 -6.21 -11.14 -9.35
C LEU A 347 -7.02 -11.89 -10.40
N GLY A 348 -8.09 -11.28 -10.92
CA GLY A 348 -8.96 -11.89 -11.94
C GLY A 348 -9.04 -11.06 -13.21
N ASN A 349 -9.05 -11.73 -14.38
CA ASN A 349 -9.18 -11.09 -15.70
C ASN A 349 -8.15 -9.98 -15.96
N GLY A 350 -6.92 -10.15 -15.50
CA GLY A 350 -5.87 -9.16 -15.65
C GLY A 350 -5.26 -9.12 -17.05
N HIS A 351 -4.62 -7.99 -17.35
CA HIS A 351 -3.76 -7.81 -18.51
C HIS A 351 -2.42 -7.21 -18.06
N LEU A 352 -1.32 -7.82 -18.50
CA LEU A 352 0.03 -7.29 -18.28
C LEU A 352 0.75 -7.18 -19.61
N ALA A 353 1.27 -5.99 -19.90
CA ALA A 353 2.17 -5.72 -21.02
C ALA A 353 3.52 -5.25 -20.49
N TYR A 354 4.60 -5.94 -20.88
CA TYR A 354 5.97 -5.52 -20.64
C TYR A 354 6.65 -5.23 -21.96
N GLU A 355 7.07 -3.99 -22.12
CA GLU A 355 7.77 -3.48 -23.28
C GLU A 355 9.20 -3.08 -22.91
N GLN A 356 10.17 -3.51 -23.72
CA GLN A 356 11.58 -3.22 -23.52
C GLN A 356 12.25 -2.75 -24.80
N GLN A 357 12.79 -1.54 -24.77
CA GLN A 357 13.68 -1.03 -25.81
C GLN A 357 15.13 -1.32 -25.42
N ASN A 358 15.88 -1.97 -26.32
CA ASN A 358 17.29 -2.31 -26.12
C ASN A 358 18.23 -1.26 -26.72
N PRO A 359 19.48 -1.17 -26.22
CA PRO A 359 20.53 -0.35 -26.81
C PRO A 359 20.65 -0.55 -28.32
N GLY A 360 20.63 0.56 -29.07
CA GLY A 360 20.83 0.55 -30.53
C GLY A 360 19.71 -0.10 -31.35
N LYS A 361 18.55 -0.41 -30.75
CA LYS A 361 17.42 -1.01 -31.47
C LYS A 361 16.19 -0.10 -31.49
N ASN A 362 15.64 0.09 -32.68
CA ASN A 362 14.40 0.84 -32.90
C ASN A 362 13.13 0.02 -32.63
N LYS A 363 13.24 -1.32 -32.54
CA LYS A 363 12.10 -2.21 -32.25
C LYS A 363 12.07 -2.61 -30.77
N THR A 364 10.88 -2.51 -30.17
CA THR A 364 10.61 -2.85 -28.78
C THR A 364 10.25 -4.33 -28.63
N GLY A 365 10.89 -5.02 -27.69
CA GLY A 365 10.49 -6.36 -27.28
C GLY A 365 9.29 -6.31 -26.38
N THR A 366 8.26 -7.09 -26.70
CA THR A 366 6.98 -7.08 -25.99
C THR A 366 6.65 -8.46 -25.47
N LEU A 367 6.31 -8.54 -24.18
CA LEU A 367 5.74 -9.69 -23.49
C LEU A 367 4.33 -9.31 -23.01
N THR A 368 3.32 -10.06 -23.42
CA THR A 368 1.95 -9.87 -22.94
C THR A 368 1.43 -11.11 -22.22
N LEU A 369 0.71 -10.88 -21.14
CA LEU A 369 -0.09 -11.85 -20.41
C LEU A 369 -1.54 -11.36 -20.42
N GLY A 370 -2.35 -11.91 -21.33
CA GLY A 370 -3.78 -11.67 -21.37
C GLY A 370 -4.55 -12.67 -20.51
N ASN A 371 -5.78 -12.31 -20.11
CA ASN A 371 -6.65 -13.15 -19.29
C ASN A 371 -5.91 -13.78 -18.10
N PHE A 372 -5.13 -12.96 -17.39
CA PHE A 372 -4.28 -13.39 -16.31
C PHE A 372 -5.07 -13.51 -15.01
N PHE A 373 -4.98 -14.68 -14.40
CA PHE A 373 -5.47 -14.99 -13.07
C PHE A 373 -4.28 -15.32 -12.18
N ALA A 374 -4.27 -14.80 -10.97
CA ALA A 374 -3.29 -15.18 -9.98
C ALA A 374 -3.88 -15.23 -8.59
N SER A 375 -3.38 -16.18 -7.79
CA SER A 375 -3.69 -16.30 -6.37
C SER A 375 -2.39 -16.38 -5.60
N LEU A 376 -2.20 -15.46 -4.65
CA LEU A 376 -1.08 -15.43 -3.73
C LEU A 376 -1.61 -15.76 -2.33
N PHE A 377 -1.22 -16.92 -1.80
CA PHE A 377 -1.63 -17.43 -0.51
C PHE A 377 -0.57 -17.16 0.56
N HIS A 378 -1.03 -17.00 1.79
CA HIS A 378 -0.20 -16.98 3.00
C HIS A 378 0.80 -15.83 3.07
N ILE A 379 0.32 -14.60 2.85
CA ILE A 379 1.15 -13.40 2.90
C ILE A 379 1.24 -12.97 4.35
N GLY A 380 2.35 -13.25 5.03
CA GLY A 380 2.54 -12.71 6.37
C GLY A 380 3.97 -12.73 6.86
N ASN A 381 4.21 -12.03 7.97
CA ASN A 381 5.55 -11.85 8.56
C ASN A 381 5.62 -12.17 10.07
N THR A 382 4.50 -12.51 10.72
CA THR A 382 4.50 -12.81 12.17
C THR A 382 5.04 -14.23 12.45
N PRO A 383 5.78 -14.45 13.55
CA PRO A 383 6.30 -15.78 13.90
C PRO A 383 5.21 -16.86 14.04
N THR A 384 4.06 -16.48 14.60
CA THR A 384 2.91 -17.39 14.79
C THR A 384 2.28 -17.79 13.46
N TYR A 385 2.15 -16.86 12.51
CA TYR A 385 1.64 -17.14 11.17
C TYR A 385 2.61 -18.00 10.37
N LEU A 386 3.91 -17.66 10.38
CA LEU A 386 4.95 -18.40 9.66
C LEU A 386 5.19 -19.82 10.18
N LYS A 387 4.84 -20.09 11.45
CA LYS A 387 4.83 -21.45 12.00
C LYS A 387 3.72 -22.33 11.40
N LYS A 388 2.56 -21.74 11.10
CA LYS A 388 1.42 -22.44 10.46
C LYS A 388 1.59 -22.50 8.94
N HIS A 389 2.13 -21.44 8.35
CA HIS A 389 2.31 -21.28 6.91
C HIS A 389 3.79 -20.96 6.59
N PRO A 390 4.66 -21.99 6.52
CA PRO A 390 6.08 -21.79 6.24
C PRO A 390 6.35 -21.37 4.78
N THR A 391 5.37 -21.53 3.89
CA THR A 391 5.45 -21.19 2.47
C THR A 391 4.42 -20.13 2.10
N MET A 392 4.85 -19.16 1.31
CA MET A 392 3.96 -18.24 0.58
C MET A 392 3.87 -18.73 -0.86
N GLU A 393 2.66 -18.87 -1.39
CA GLU A 393 2.43 -19.60 -2.65
C GLU A 393 1.74 -18.73 -3.69
N LEU A 394 2.38 -18.56 -4.84
CA LEU A 394 1.84 -17.85 -5.99
C LEU A 394 1.43 -18.85 -7.07
N THR A 395 0.16 -18.88 -7.42
CA THR A 395 -0.35 -19.59 -8.59
C THR A 395 -0.73 -18.57 -9.68
N VAL A 396 -0.46 -18.92 -10.93
CA VAL A 396 -0.67 -18.06 -12.10
C VAL A 396 -1.25 -18.87 -13.24
N GLN A 397 -2.28 -18.35 -13.90
CA GLN A 397 -2.73 -18.79 -15.21
C GLN A 397 -2.87 -17.59 -16.13
N ALA A 398 -2.34 -17.66 -17.35
CA ALA A 398 -2.45 -16.56 -18.33
C ALA A 398 -2.41 -17.07 -19.77
N GLN A 399 -2.85 -16.23 -20.71
CA GLN A 399 -2.56 -16.35 -22.13
C GLN A 399 -1.30 -15.55 -22.46
N LEU A 400 -0.17 -16.24 -22.57
CA LEU A 400 1.08 -15.70 -23.04
C LEU A 400 0.94 -15.35 -24.53
N PHE A 401 1.18 -14.08 -24.87
CA PHE A 401 1.02 -13.54 -26.23
C PHE A 401 -0.37 -13.80 -26.83
N GLU A 402 -1.41 -13.86 -25.99
CA GLU A 402 -2.80 -14.15 -26.37
C GLU A 402 -3.04 -15.52 -27.04
N LYS A 403 -2.05 -16.42 -27.02
CA LYS A 403 -2.07 -17.66 -27.84
C LYS A 403 -1.63 -18.92 -27.11
N ILE A 404 -0.76 -18.80 -26.10
CA ILE A 404 -0.18 -19.94 -25.40
C ILE A 404 -0.60 -19.87 -23.93
N THR A 405 -1.27 -20.90 -23.42
CA THR A 405 -1.64 -20.94 -22.01
C THR A 405 -0.40 -21.23 -21.17
N LEU A 406 -0.09 -20.31 -20.26
CA LEU A 406 0.92 -20.44 -19.21
C LEU A 406 0.21 -20.79 -17.90
N ARG A 407 0.68 -21.84 -17.22
CA ARG A 407 0.33 -22.13 -15.82
C ARG A 407 1.60 -22.19 -14.98
N GLY A 408 1.69 -21.38 -13.94
CA GLY A 408 2.88 -21.28 -13.08
C GLY A 408 2.52 -21.40 -11.62
N ASN A 409 3.40 -22.03 -10.85
CA ASN A 409 3.34 -22.08 -9.40
C ASN A 409 4.71 -21.71 -8.84
N VAL A 410 4.75 -20.81 -7.87
CA VAL A 410 5.96 -20.41 -7.15
C VAL A 410 5.72 -20.58 -5.66
N ALA A 411 6.54 -21.37 -4.99
CA ALA A 411 6.51 -21.53 -3.54
C ALA A 411 7.74 -20.85 -2.96
N PHE A 412 7.54 -19.79 -2.18
CA PHE A 412 8.60 -19.07 -1.47
C PHE A 412 8.75 -19.62 -0.06
N ASP A 413 9.98 -19.96 0.33
CA ASP A 413 10.29 -20.32 1.72
C ASP A 413 10.36 -19.04 2.56
N MET A 414 9.41 -18.92 3.48
CA MET A 414 9.29 -17.74 4.33
C MET A 414 10.28 -17.73 5.49
N HIS A 415 10.87 -18.87 5.85
CA HIS A 415 11.95 -18.97 6.85
C HIS A 415 13.35 -18.77 6.26
N SER A 416 13.46 -18.79 4.93
CA SER A 416 14.76 -18.66 4.25
C SER A 416 15.35 -17.25 4.31
N GLU A 417 16.48 -17.10 5.03
CA GLU A 417 17.31 -15.88 5.00
C GLU A 417 17.89 -15.55 3.61
N ASN A 418 17.96 -16.58 2.75
CA ASN A 418 18.47 -16.47 1.39
C ASN A 418 17.38 -16.30 0.33
N ASP A 419 16.13 -16.12 0.73
CA ASP A 419 14.98 -16.00 -0.17
C ASP A 419 14.82 -17.22 -1.10
N ALA A 420 14.96 -18.43 -0.55
CA ALA A 420 14.77 -19.66 -1.32
C ALA A 420 13.34 -19.78 -1.86
N PHE A 421 13.21 -20.35 -3.06
CA PHE A 421 11.93 -20.63 -3.69
C PHE A 421 12.03 -21.79 -4.69
N ASN A 422 10.89 -22.40 -4.99
CA ASN A 422 10.71 -23.35 -6.07
C ASN A 422 9.71 -22.78 -7.09
N LEU A 423 9.96 -22.99 -8.37
CA LEU A 423 9.07 -22.57 -9.44
C LEU A 423 8.82 -23.74 -10.40
N VAL A 424 7.54 -23.98 -10.71
CA VAL A 424 7.13 -24.89 -11.77
C VAL A 424 6.23 -24.14 -12.72
N ALA A 425 6.51 -24.22 -14.02
CA ALA A 425 5.64 -23.63 -15.04
C ALA A 425 5.42 -24.58 -16.20
N LYS A 426 4.23 -24.52 -16.78
CA LYS A 426 3.81 -25.31 -17.94
C LYS A 426 3.29 -24.39 -19.04
N LEU A 427 3.66 -24.70 -20.27
CA LEU A 427 3.18 -24.04 -21.49
C LEU A 427 2.35 -25.04 -22.30
N SER A 428 1.20 -24.59 -22.80
CA SER A 428 0.39 -25.38 -23.74
C SER A 428 1.01 -25.40 -25.14
N SER A 429 0.39 -26.15 -26.05
CA SER A 429 0.74 -26.11 -27.47
C SER A 429 0.50 -24.73 -28.08
N GLY A 430 1.28 -24.38 -29.11
CA GLY A 430 1.08 -23.15 -29.88
C GLY A 430 2.09 -22.99 -31.02
N LYS A 431 1.91 -21.92 -31.82
CA LYS A 431 2.87 -21.57 -32.88
C LYS A 431 4.11 -20.91 -32.27
N MET A 432 5.30 -21.45 -32.52
CA MET A 432 6.55 -20.92 -31.96
C MET A 432 6.86 -19.49 -32.45
N LYS A 433 6.44 -19.14 -33.68
CA LYS A 433 6.54 -17.77 -34.23
C LYS A 433 5.96 -16.69 -33.31
N THR A 434 5.04 -17.06 -32.41
CA THR A 434 4.47 -16.16 -31.40
C THR A 434 5.54 -15.54 -30.50
N PHE A 435 6.63 -16.26 -30.20
CA PHE A 435 7.72 -15.75 -29.35
C PHE A 435 8.55 -14.63 -30.02
N ASN A 436 8.41 -14.40 -31.33
CA ASN A 436 9.19 -13.39 -32.04
C ASN A 436 8.92 -11.95 -31.57
N SER A 437 7.75 -11.66 -30.97
CA SER A 437 7.48 -10.34 -30.37
C SER A 437 8.50 -9.97 -29.30
N MET A 438 9.10 -10.98 -28.69
CA MET A 438 10.11 -10.85 -27.65
C MET A 438 11.50 -11.20 -28.21
N LEU A 439 11.66 -12.37 -28.82
CA LEU A 439 12.95 -12.93 -29.23
C LEU A 439 13.65 -12.11 -30.33
N LEU A 440 12.90 -11.61 -31.30
CA LEU A 440 13.47 -10.87 -32.43
C LEU A 440 14.11 -9.54 -31.98
N PRO A 441 13.38 -8.62 -31.32
CA PRO A 441 13.97 -7.38 -30.82
C PRO A 441 14.95 -7.63 -29.66
N MET A 442 14.74 -8.63 -28.81
CA MET A 442 15.60 -8.82 -27.64
C MET A 442 16.90 -9.56 -27.95
N ALA A 443 16.84 -10.61 -28.78
CA ALA A 443 17.96 -11.51 -29.03
C ALA A 443 18.35 -11.59 -30.51
N GLY A 444 17.61 -10.97 -31.44
CA GLY A 444 17.87 -11.12 -32.88
C GLY A 444 17.55 -12.52 -33.40
N VAL A 445 16.69 -13.26 -32.70
CA VAL A 445 16.28 -14.62 -33.06
C VAL A 445 14.92 -14.53 -33.74
N ASN A 446 14.84 -15.02 -34.97
CA ASN A 446 13.62 -15.09 -35.76
C ASN A 446 13.18 -16.55 -35.90
N ILE A 447 11.98 -16.89 -35.44
CA ILE A 447 11.38 -18.21 -35.68
C ILE A 447 10.43 -18.08 -36.87
N GLU A 448 10.81 -18.68 -38.01
CA GLU A 448 9.97 -18.67 -39.21
C GLU A 448 8.79 -19.63 -39.07
N GLU A 449 9.08 -20.84 -38.59
CA GLU A 449 8.17 -21.97 -38.48
C GLU A 449 8.43 -22.76 -37.19
N GLY A 450 7.46 -23.56 -36.78
CA GLY A 450 7.57 -24.44 -35.62
C GLY A 450 6.29 -24.54 -34.80
N LYS A 451 6.00 -25.74 -34.31
CA LYS A 451 4.90 -26.03 -33.39
C LYS A 451 5.46 -26.46 -32.04
N LEU A 452 5.13 -25.69 -31.01
CA LEU A 452 5.27 -26.11 -29.62
C LEU A 452 4.10 -27.06 -29.31
N ASN A 453 4.40 -28.23 -28.76
CA ASN A 453 3.40 -29.18 -28.27
C ASN A 453 3.16 -28.95 -26.77
N ASN A 454 4.23 -28.84 -25.99
CA ASN A 454 4.17 -28.47 -24.57
C ASN A 454 5.54 -27.95 -24.10
N GLY A 455 5.56 -27.26 -22.98
CA GLY A 455 6.78 -26.86 -22.28
C GLY A 455 6.65 -27.03 -20.78
N HIS A 456 7.74 -27.40 -20.12
CA HIS A 456 7.81 -27.58 -18.67
C HIS A 456 9.10 -26.99 -18.13
N ILE A 457 8.95 -26.07 -17.19
CA ILE A 457 10.05 -25.41 -16.47
C ILE A 457 9.98 -25.91 -15.03
N LYS A 458 11.10 -26.41 -14.51
CA LYS A 458 11.29 -26.71 -13.09
C LYS A 458 12.52 -25.97 -12.61
N LEU A 459 12.36 -25.08 -11.65
CA LEU A 459 13.44 -24.27 -11.10
C LEU A 459 13.46 -24.34 -9.58
N ARG A 460 14.68 -24.36 -9.04
CA ARG A 460 14.97 -24.01 -7.66
C ARG A 460 15.84 -22.77 -7.67
N GLY A 461 15.67 -21.89 -6.69
CA GLY A 461 16.49 -20.70 -6.63
C GLY A 461 16.50 -20.04 -5.28
N ASN A 462 17.37 -19.05 -5.16
CA ASN A 462 17.48 -18.15 -4.02
C ASN A 462 17.97 -16.78 -4.51
N LYS A 463 18.29 -15.86 -3.58
CA LYS A 463 18.74 -14.50 -3.92
C LYS A 463 20.04 -14.42 -4.73
N TYR A 464 20.78 -15.53 -4.88
CA TYR A 464 22.07 -15.61 -5.56
C TYR A 464 22.04 -16.38 -6.88
N ARG A 465 21.27 -17.48 -6.96
CA ARG A 465 21.33 -18.41 -8.10
C ARG A 465 19.98 -19.10 -8.36
N MET A 466 19.70 -19.40 -9.62
CA MET A 466 18.57 -20.20 -10.08
C MET A 466 19.12 -21.35 -10.91
N TRP A 467 18.59 -22.54 -10.71
CA TRP A 467 18.98 -23.73 -11.47
C TRP A 467 17.81 -24.69 -11.64
N GLY A 468 17.89 -25.52 -12.68
CA GLY A 468 16.86 -26.52 -12.94
C GLY A 468 16.81 -26.95 -14.40
N THR A 469 15.63 -27.36 -14.85
CA THR A 469 15.44 -27.98 -16.16
C THR A 469 14.35 -27.30 -16.97
N LEU A 470 14.60 -27.18 -18.28
CA LEU A 470 13.66 -26.76 -19.29
C LEU A 470 13.42 -27.92 -20.25
N GLU A 471 12.20 -28.45 -20.24
CA GLU A 471 11.74 -29.46 -21.18
C GLU A 471 10.84 -28.75 -22.19
N LEU A 472 11.20 -28.77 -23.48
CA LEU A 472 10.38 -28.19 -24.55
C LEU A 472 10.13 -29.24 -25.63
N ASP A 473 8.87 -29.64 -25.79
CA ASP A 473 8.42 -30.51 -26.85
C ASP A 473 7.99 -29.68 -28.05
N TYR A 474 8.75 -29.74 -29.14
CA TYR A 474 8.46 -29.02 -30.37
C TYR A 474 8.84 -29.79 -31.62
N LYS A 475 8.27 -29.37 -32.75
CA LYS A 475 8.58 -29.90 -34.07
C LYS A 475 8.59 -28.83 -35.15
N ASP A 476 9.27 -29.15 -36.25
CA ASP A 476 9.32 -28.36 -37.49
C ASP A 476 9.80 -26.92 -37.26
N ALA A 477 10.70 -26.72 -36.29
CA ALA A 477 11.25 -25.42 -35.95
C ALA A 477 12.29 -24.98 -36.99
N LYS A 478 12.09 -23.80 -37.54
CA LYS A 478 13.05 -23.12 -38.43
C LYS A 478 13.43 -21.79 -37.82
N ILE A 479 14.68 -21.70 -37.37
CA ILE A 479 15.19 -20.58 -36.57
C ILE A 479 16.32 -19.90 -37.34
N GLU A 480 16.23 -18.59 -37.46
CA GLU A 480 17.21 -17.73 -38.11
C GLU A 480 17.77 -16.72 -37.09
N PHE A 481 19.08 -16.46 -37.17
CA PHE A 481 19.77 -15.47 -36.35
C PHE A 481 20.14 -14.25 -37.19
N LEU A 482 19.46 -13.13 -36.97
CA LEU A 482 19.69 -11.90 -37.73
C LEU A 482 20.87 -11.11 -37.15
N GLY A 483 21.82 -10.63 -37.98
CA GLY A 483 22.93 -9.80 -37.49
C GLY A 483 23.64 -8.88 -38.49
N LYS A 484 23.78 -7.62 -38.08
CA LYS A 484 25.00 -6.82 -37.81
C LYS A 484 24.50 -5.67 -36.90
N GLU A 485 25.32 -5.20 -35.95
CA GLU A 485 25.03 -4.16 -34.93
C GLU A 485 24.43 -4.60 -33.57
N GLN A 486 25.29 -4.43 -32.55
CA GLN A 486 25.07 -4.37 -31.08
C GLN A 486 24.41 -5.55 -30.32
N THR A 487 25.28 -6.49 -29.94
CA THR A 487 25.57 -6.97 -28.56
C THR A 487 24.43 -7.27 -27.58
N THR A 488 23.84 -8.47 -27.70
CA THR A 488 23.34 -9.21 -26.53
C THR A 488 24.14 -10.50 -26.33
N SER A 489 24.59 -10.77 -25.10
CA SER A 489 25.41 -11.95 -24.74
C SER A 489 24.83 -13.26 -25.27
N PHE A 490 23.50 -13.43 -25.13
CA PHE A 490 22.78 -14.62 -25.58
C PHE A 490 22.89 -14.86 -27.09
N LYS A 491 22.78 -13.80 -27.91
CA LYS A 491 22.94 -13.90 -29.38
C LYS A 491 24.36 -14.30 -29.77
N ASN A 492 25.37 -13.70 -29.13
CA ASN A 492 26.77 -14.02 -29.43
C ASN A 492 27.09 -15.47 -29.05
N GLN A 493 26.59 -15.95 -27.92
CA GLN A 493 26.70 -17.36 -27.53
C GLN A 493 26.05 -18.28 -28.57
N LEU A 494 24.81 -17.97 -29.02
CA LEU A 494 24.09 -18.74 -30.03
C LEU A 494 24.82 -18.76 -31.38
N ILE A 495 25.26 -17.61 -31.88
CA ILE A 495 25.93 -17.51 -33.18
C ILE A 495 27.29 -18.19 -33.18
N SER A 496 28.12 -17.96 -32.15
CA SER A 496 29.44 -18.58 -32.05
C SER A 496 29.37 -20.11 -32.04
N PHE A 497 28.29 -20.69 -31.50
CA PHE A 497 28.10 -22.13 -31.45
C PHE A 497 27.37 -22.69 -32.68
N ALA A 498 26.35 -21.97 -33.18
CA ALA A 498 25.60 -22.34 -34.38
C ALA A 498 26.44 -22.28 -35.67
N ALA A 499 27.51 -21.46 -35.70
CA ALA A 499 28.45 -21.43 -36.82
C ALA A 499 29.07 -22.82 -37.13
N ASN A 500 29.04 -23.74 -36.16
CA ASN A 500 29.57 -25.10 -36.29
C ASN A 500 28.54 -26.21 -35.97
N THR A 501 27.27 -25.90 -35.71
CA THR A 501 26.28 -26.86 -35.16
C THR A 501 24.91 -26.73 -35.83
N VAL A 502 24.26 -27.88 -36.12
CA VAL A 502 22.88 -27.93 -36.64
C VAL A 502 21.89 -27.59 -35.51
N ILE A 503 21.13 -26.51 -35.68
CA ILE A 503 20.00 -26.18 -34.78
C ILE A 503 18.95 -27.28 -34.88
N ARG A 504 18.52 -27.81 -33.74
CA ARG A 504 17.51 -28.87 -33.68
C ARG A 504 16.17 -28.35 -34.21
N SER A 505 15.66 -28.98 -35.28
CA SER A 505 14.34 -28.66 -35.82
C SER A 505 13.20 -29.29 -35.02
N SER A 506 13.49 -30.33 -34.23
CA SER A 506 12.52 -31.00 -33.37
C SER A 506 13.17 -31.46 -32.07
N ASN A 507 12.40 -31.47 -31.00
CA ASN A 507 12.78 -32.03 -29.71
C ASN A 507 11.58 -32.77 -29.13
N LYS A 508 11.56 -34.10 -29.20
CA LYS A 508 10.43 -34.93 -28.77
C LYS A 508 10.83 -35.84 -27.62
N PRO A 509 10.08 -35.88 -26.50
CA PRO A 509 10.35 -36.83 -25.41
C PRO A 509 10.42 -38.28 -25.90
N ASN A 510 11.21 -39.11 -25.22
CA ASN A 510 11.40 -40.53 -25.53
C ASN A 510 11.98 -40.84 -26.92
N THR A 511 12.70 -39.88 -27.52
CA THR A 511 13.48 -40.10 -28.75
C THR A 511 14.98 -40.03 -28.44
N SER A 512 15.82 -40.70 -29.22
CA SER A 512 17.28 -40.69 -29.03
C SER A 512 17.90 -39.29 -29.14
N GLY A 513 17.24 -38.38 -29.84
CA GLY A 513 17.62 -36.98 -29.97
C GLY A 513 17.00 -36.04 -28.94
N TYR A 514 16.27 -36.52 -27.94
CA TYR A 514 15.64 -35.66 -26.93
C TYR A 514 16.67 -34.94 -26.06
N GLN A 515 16.54 -33.62 -25.95
CA GLN A 515 17.40 -32.78 -25.14
C GLN A 515 16.57 -32.05 -24.06
N VAL A 516 17.04 -32.14 -22.82
CA VAL A 516 16.54 -31.35 -21.70
C VAL A 516 17.51 -30.20 -21.46
N GLY A 517 17.01 -28.98 -21.44
CA GLY A 517 17.84 -27.80 -21.20
C GLY A 517 18.21 -27.64 -19.73
N LEU A 518 19.51 -27.57 -19.46
CA LEU A 518 20.07 -27.38 -18.15
C LEU A 518 20.26 -25.89 -17.87
N MET A 519 19.56 -25.37 -16.86
CA MET A 519 19.62 -23.97 -16.46
C MET A 519 20.45 -23.82 -15.19
N ASN A 520 21.36 -22.84 -15.15
CA ASN A 520 22.19 -22.54 -13.98
C ASN A 520 22.75 -21.11 -14.04
N PHE A 521 21.95 -20.14 -13.62
CA PHE A 521 22.29 -18.72 -13.75
C PHE A 521 22.57 -18.05 -12.41
N GLU A 522 23.67 -17.29 -12.33
CA GLU A 522 24.01 -16.47 -11.16
C GLU A 522 23.43 -15.06 -11.27
N LYS A 523 22.73 -14.63 -10.22
CA LYS A 523 22.04 -13.34 -10.18
C LYS A 523 23.03 -12.18 -10.04
N LYS A 524 22.91 -11.19 -10.92
CA LYS A 524 23.54 -9.88 -10.69
C LYS A 524 22.72 -9.03 -9.71
N PRO A 525 23.35 -8.27 -8.78
CA PRO A 525 22.63 -7.52 -7.74
C PRO A 525 21.51 -6.59 -8.24
N GLU A 526 21.68 -6.03 -9.42
CA GLU A 526 20.76 -5.11 -10.10
C GLU A 526 19.52 -5.81 -10.72
N TYR A 527 19.56 -7.14 -10.92
CA TYR A 527 18.50 -7.87 -11.61
C TYR A 527 17.24 -8.02 -10.74
N SER A 528 16.09 -7.66 -11.31
CA SER A 528 14.79 -8.01 -10.74
C SER A 528 14.57 -9.53 -10.80
N PHE A 529 13.58 -10.04 -10.05
CA PHE A 529 13.19 -11.45 -10.13
C PHE A 529 12.85 -11.88 -11.57
N VAL A 530 12.09 -11.05 -12.30
CA VAL A 530 11.69 -11.32 -13.68
C VAL A 530 12.89 -11.34 -14.63
N SER A 531 13.81 -10.37 -14.51
CA SER A 531 15.03 -10.38 -15.33
C SER A 531 15.90 -11.58 -15.03
N PHE A 532 16.00 -11.96 -13.76
CA PHE A 532 16.77 -13.14 -13.34
C PHE A 532 16.17 -14.44 -13.89
N LEU A 533 14.85 -14.60 -13.78
CA LEU A 533 14.11 -15.72 -14.36
C LEU A 533 14.30 -15.80 -15.88
N TRP A 534 14.19 -14.66 -16.57
CA TRP A 534 14.37 -14.61 -18.03
C TRP A 534 15.77 -15.05 -18.46
N ASN A 535 16.83 -14.53 -17.82
CA ASN A 535 18.20 -14.94 -18.16
C ASN A 535 18.45 -16.43 -17.85
N THR A 536 17.83 -16.97 -16.79
CA THR A 536 17.92 -18.40 -16.46
C THR A 536 17.26 -19.26 -17.56
N ILE A 537 16.06 -18.88 -18.00
CA ILE A 537 15.34 -19.58 -19.07
C ILE A 537 16.13 -19.54 -20.39
N GLN A 538 16.84 -18.44 -20.67
CA GLN A 538 17.71 -18.34 -21.85
C GLN A 538 18.79 -19.43 -21.89
N GLU A 539 19.44 -19.77 -20.77
CA GLU A 539 20.42 -20.87 -20.75
C GLU A 539 19.79 -22.21 -21.09
N GLY A 540 18.60 -22.49 -20.56
CA GLY A 540 17.87 -23.71 -20.88
C GLY A 540 17.47 -23.77 -22.34
N LEU A 541 17.03 -22.65 -22.91
CA LEU A 541 16.70 -22.56 -24.34
C LEU A 541 17.93 -22.81 -25.22
N PHE A 542 19.08 -22.25 -24.85
CA PHE A 542 20.34 -22.48 -25.56
C PHE A 542 20.67 -23.98 -25.62
N ASP A 543 20.63 -24.64 -24.47
CA ASP A 543 20.95 -26.06 -24.35
C ASP A 543 19.95 -26.95 -25.11
N VAL A 544 18.64 -26.68 -25.02
CA VAL A 544 17.61 -27.40 -25.81
C VAL A 544 17.82 -27.27 -27.32
N LEU A 545 18.17 -26.08 -27.81
CA LEU A 545 18.24 -25.82 -29.26
C LEU A 545 19.54 -26.31 -29.89
N ILE A 546 20.66 -26.25 -29.16
CA ILE A 546 22.01 -26.42 -29.73
C ILE A 546 22.81 -27.56 -29.07
N GLY A 547 22.49 -27.99 -27.84
CA GLY A 547 23.26 -29.01 -27.10
C GLY A 547 24.45 -28.44 -26.31
N SER A 548 24.89 -29.16 -25.26
CA SER A 548 25.27 -28.58 -23.96
C SER A 548 26.48 -27.65 -23.86
N HIS A 549 26.29 -26.61 -23.03
CA HIS A 549 27.31 -25.76 -22.40
C HIS A 549 27.47 -26.04 -20.87
N ASN A 550 26.55 -26.81 -20.28
CA ASN A 550 26.50 -27.16 -18.85
C ASN A 550 26.43 -28.69 -18.66
N SER A 551 27.20 -29.27 -17.74
CA SER A 551 27.19 -30.72 -17.48
C SER A 551 26.11 -31.10 -16.45
N PRO A 552 25.48 -32.30 -16.55
CA PRO A 552 24.61 -32.83 -15.48
C PRO A 552 25.29 -32.87 -14.10
N ASN A 553 26.63 -32.99 -14.07
CA ASN A 553 27.41 -32.94 -12.83
C ASN A 553 27.43 -31.54 -12.20
N ASP A 554 27.36 -30.48 -13.01
CA ASP A 554 27.31 -29.10 -12.54
C ASP A 554 26.02 -28.81 -11.78
N ILE A 555 24.91 -29.48 -12.12
CA ILE A 555 23.62 -29.33 -11.40
C ILE A 555 23.55 -30.22 -10.15
N LYS A 556 24.06 -31.46 -10.21
CA LYS A 556 24.06 -32.38 -9.06
C LYS A 556 24.93 -31.89 -7.89
N ASN A 557 26.02 -31.18 -8.18
CA ASN A 557 26.94 -30.68 -7.15
C ASN A 557 26.48 -29.40 -6.43
N ILE A 558 25.36 -28.77 -6.84
CA ILE A 558 24.82 -27.52 -6.23
C ILE A 558 24.13 -27.76 -4.87
N GLY A 559 24.28 -28.97 -4.28
CA GLY A 559 23.85 -29.27 -2.91
C GLY A 559 24.44 -28.33 -1.84
N PRO A 560 24.04 -28.48 -0.56
CA PRO A 560 24.29 -27.52 0.52
C PRO A 560 25.76 -27.09 0.71
N LYS A 561 26.74 -27.89 0.27
CA LYS A 561 28.18 -27.57 0.35
C LYS A 561 28.60 -26.34 -0.49
N HIS A 562 27.98 -26.09 -1.64
CA HIS A 562 28.30 -24.89 -2.46
C HIS A 562 27.70 -23.60 -1.87
N GLN A 563 26.58 -23.70 -1.15
CA GLN A 563 26.00 -22.60 -0.39
C GLN A 563 26.96 -22.11 0.71
N THR A 564 27.61 -23.04 1.42
CA THR A 564 28.58 -22.71 2.48
C THR A 564 29.82 -21.98 1.94
N HIS A 565 30.32 -22.35 0.74
CA HIS A 565 31.50 -21.74 0.16
C HIS A 565 31.26 -20.29 -0.31
N HIS A 566 30.09 -20.01 -0.91
CA HIS A 566 29.70 -18.65 -1.27
C HIS A 566 29.35 -17.79 -0.05
N MET A 567 28.71 -18.37 0.98
CA MET A 567 28.48 -17.70 2.27
C MET A 567 29.79 -17.26 2.92
N LYS A 568 30.79 -18.15 3.01
CA LYS A 568 32.12 -17.81 3.55
C LYS A 568 32.82 -16.72 2.75
N LYS A 569 32.70 -16.74 1.41
CA LYS A 569 33.31 -15.72 0.54
C LYS A 569 32.63 -14.35 0.67
N GLN A 570 31.30 -14.32 0.82
CA GLN A 570 30.56 -13.06 1.02
C GLN A 570 30.71 -12.50 2.43
N GLU A 571 30.70 -13.33 3.48
CA GLU A 571 31.04 -12.91 4.85
C GLU A 571 32.43 -12.28 4.90
N GLN A 572 33.41 -12.84 4.19
CA GLN A 572 34.76 -12.27 4.12
C GLN A 572 34.78 -10.90 3.43
N VAL A 573 33.97 -10.71 2.37
CA VAL A 573 33.85 -9.42 1.68
C VAL A 573 33.15 -8.39 2.57
N GLU A 574 32.10 -8.79 3.28
CA GLU A 574 31.35 -7.93 4.20
C GLU A 574 32.19 -7.53 5.42
N LYS A 575 32.90 -8.48 6.05
CA LYS A 575 33.88 -8.23 7.11
C LYS A 575 35.01 -7.30 6.64
N LYS A 576 35.48 -7.43 5.40
CA LYS A 576 36.47 -6.50 4.80
C LYS A 576 35.89 -5.10 4.61
N SER A 577 34.63 -4.97 4.19
CA SER A 577 33.96 -3.68 4.01
C SER A 577 33.70 -2.96 5.34
N LEU A 578 33.29 -3.69 6.37
CA LEU A 578 33.09 -3.19 7.74
C LEU A 578 34.43 -2.75 8.36
N ARG A 579 35.51 -3.53 8.18
CA ARG A 579 36.86 -3.15 8.60
C ARG A 579 37.36 -1.89 7.90
N LYS A 580 37.04 -1.70 6.61
CA LYS A 580 37.36 -0.45 5.89
C LYS A 580 36.59 0.74 6.47
N LYS A 581 35.28 0.62 6.70
CA LYS A 581 34.48 1.69 7.33
C LYS A 581 34.97 2.05 8.74
N ALA A 582 35.36 1.07 9.54
CA ALA A 582 35.94 1.30 10.87
C ALA A 582 37.29 2.04 10.81
N LYS A 583 38.15 1.70 9.83
CA LYS A 583 39.41 2.41 9.59
C LYS A 583 39.20 3.85 9.10
N THR A 584 38.18 4.10 8.28
CA THR A 584 37.83 5.46 7.83
C THR A 584 37.28 6.31 8.98
N LYS A 585 36.46 5.73 9.88
CA LYS A 585 36.00 6.43 11.09
C LYS A 585 37.14 6.81 12.04
N ARG A 586 38.13 5.93 12.25
CA ARG A 586 39.32 6.20 13.08
C ARG A 586 40.33 7.18 12.48
N ARG A 587 40.23 7.50 11.20
CA ARG A 587 41.06 8.52 10.52
C ARG A 587 40.42 9.91 10.52
N ASN A 588 39.12 9.98 10.81
CA ASN A 588 38.32 11.21 10.83
C ASN A 588 37.88 11.59 12.25
N SER A 589 38.40 10.89 13.26
CA SER A 589 38.38 11.20 14.69
C SER A 589 39.82 11.41 15.13
#